data_AF-A0A964UMT5-F1
#
_entry.id   AF-A0A964UMT5-F1
#
_cell.length_a   1.000
_cell.length_b   1.000
_cell.length_c   1.000
_cell.angle_alpha   90.00
_cell.angle_beta   90.00
_cell.angle_gamma   90.00
#
_symmetry.space_group_name_H-M   'P 1'
#
loop_
_entity.id
_entity.type
_entity.pdbx_description
1 polymer ?
#
loop_
_entity_poly.entity_id
_entity_poly.type
_entity_poly.pdbx_seq_one_letter_code
_entity_poly.pdbx_strand_id
1 'polypeptide(L)'
;MRTMREDPEPVAVLFGAADSPYLRIDPYFMRCVDNDSEAEQALKELVTELERVQQDVVADAGTLLVVDNYLAVHGRRAFTARYDGTDRWLQKSVITRDLRRSRAARDSAAGRIVV
;
A
#
# COMPACT_ATOMS: atom_id res chain seq x y z
N MET A 1 16.71 1.99 -3.64
CA MET A 1 16.08 1.33 -2.47
C MET A 1 16.85 1.54 -1.16
N ARG A 2 18.19 1.41 -1.13
CA ARG A 2 18.99 1.54 0.10
C ARG A 2 18.82 2.91 0.80
N THR A 3 18.84 3.99 0.03
CA THR A 3 18.63 5.36 0.53
C THR A 3 17.29 5.55 1.23
N MET A 4 16.17 5.06 0.67
CA MET A 4 14.85 5.17 1.33
C MET A 4 14.75 4.39 2.64
N ARG A 5 15.59 3.38 2.88
CA ARG A 5 15.61 2.66 4.15
C ARG A 5 16.48 3.33 5.20
N GLU A 6 17.58 3.94 4.79
CA GLU A 6 18.59 4.53 5.68
C GLU A 6 18.27 6.00 6.01
N ASP A 7 17.78 6.76 5.03
CA ASP A 7 17.43 8.18 5.14
C ASP A 7 16.21 8.51 4.27
N PRO A 8 14.98 8.17 4.73
CA PRO A 8 13.76 8.42 3.97
C PRO A 8 13.44 9.92 3.93
N GLU A 9 13.15 10.43 2.74
CA GLU A 9 12.55 11.76 2.58
C GLU A 9 11.19 11.80 3.30
N PRO A 10 10.90 12.82 4.14
CA PRO A 10 9.59 13.00 4.73
C PRO A 10 8.51 13.17 3.66
N VAL A 11 7.40 12.45 3.80
CA VAL A 11 6.29 12.49 2.86
C VAL A 11 4.94 12.58 3.57
N ALA A 12 3.98 13.25 2.95
CA ALA A 12 2.61 13.29 3.45
C ALA A 12 1.92 11.92 3.28
N VAL A 13 1.17 11.54 4.32
CA VAL A 13 0.31 10.34 4.35
C VAL A 13 -0.95 10.55 3.52
N LEU A 14 -1.58 11.72 3.68
CA LEU A 14 -2.69 12.18 2.85
C LEU A 14 -2.17 13.18 1.82
N PHE A 15 -2.58 13.05 0.56
CA PHE A 15 -2.13 13.90 -0.54
C PHE A 15 -3.22 14.10 -1.60
N GLY A 16 -3.03 15.08 -2.50
CA GLY A 16 -4.04 15.42 -3.50
C GLY A 16 -5.00 16.51 -3.00
N ALA A 17 -6.28 16.40 -3.34
CA ALA A 17 -7.30 17.38 -2.95
C ALA A 17 -7.70 17.19 -1.47
N ALA A 18 -7.82 18.28 -0.71
CA ALA A 18 -8.05 18.21 0.73
C ALA A 18 -9.45 17.68 1.12
N ASP A 19 -10.45 17.86 0.25
CA ASP A 19 -11.83 17.38 0.42
C ASP A 19 -12.03 15.91 0.00
N SER A 20 -11.09 15.36 -0.76
CA SER A 20 -11.08 13.96 -1.21
C SER A 20 -9.64 13.47 -1.39
N PRO A 21 -8.87 13.31 -0.29
CA PRO A 21 -7.45 12.98 -0.38
C PRO A 21 -7.23 11.55 -0.83
N TYR A 22 -6.09 11.34 -1.47
CA TYR A 22 -5.47 10.03 -1.63
C TYR A 22 -4.65 9.67 -0.39
N LEU A 23 -4.41 8.38 -0.21
CA LEU A 23 -3.75 7.78 0.94
C LEU A 23 -2.48 7.02 0.53
N ARG A 24 -1.43 7.16 1.34
CA ARG A 24 -0.22 6.33 1.28
C ARG A 24 0.25 6.09 2.71
N ILE A 25 0.06 4.87 3.19
CA ILE A 25 0.32 4.49 4.57
C ILE A 25 0.79 3.03 4.63
N ASP A 26 1.74 2.75 5.52
CA ASP A 26 2.16 1.39 5.89
C ASP A 26 2.66 1.41 7.34
N PRO A 27 1.77 1.20 8.33
CA PRO A 27 2.08 1.39 9.76
C PRO A 27 3.26 0.56 10.27
N TYR A 28 3.55 -0.58 9.62
CA TYR A 28 4.66 -1.45 10.01
C TYR A 28 6.02 -0.98 9.47
N PHE A 29 6.03 -0.11 8.46
CA PHE A 29 7.24 0.31 7.74
C PHE A 29 7.39 1.84 7.63
N MET A 30 6.67 2.60 8.46
CA MET A 30 6.75 4.05 8.51
C MET A 30 7.08 4.56 9.91
N ARG A 31 7.58 5.78 9.99
CA ARG A 31 7.75 6.54 11.23
C ARG A 31 7.42 8.01 10.96
N CYS A 32 6.97 8.71 11.99
CA CYS A 32 6.86 10.17 11.92
C CYS A 32 8.25 10.81 11.89
N VAL A 33 8.29 12.09 11.49
CA VAL A 33 9.51 12.89 11.62
C VAL A 33 9.84 13.05 13.10
N ASP A 34 11.13 13.04 13.44
CA ASP A 34 11.58 13.05 14.83
C ASP A 34 11.09 14.32 15.57
N ASN A 35 10.55 14.14 16.78
CA ASN A 35 9.97 15.19 17.63
C ASN A 35 8.70 15.87 17.11
N ASP A 36 7.92 15.19 16.25
CA ASP A 36 6.63 15.68 15.76
C ASP A 36 5.47 14.92 16.42
N SER A 37 5.10 15.34 17.64
CA SER A 37 4.02 14.71 18.41
C SER A 37 2.63 14.91 17.79
N GLU A 38 2.43 15.97 17.01
CA GLU A 38 1.19 16.20 16.27
C GLU A 38 1.05 15.17 15.14
N ALA A 39 2.11 14.92 14.38
CA ALA A 39 2.12 13.88 13.35
C ALA A 39 1.91 12.48 13.94
N GLU A 40 2.52 12.17 15.09
CA GLU A 40 2.30 10.89 15.79
C GLU A 40 0.84 10.70 16.20
N GLN A 41 0.22 11.73 16.79
CA GLN A 41 -1.17 11.68 17.20
C GLN A 41 -2.11 11.55 15.99
N ALA A 42 -1.91 12.35 14.94
CA ALA A 42 -2.71 12.30 13.72
C ALA A 42 -2.60 10.94 13.00
N LEU A 43 -1.39 10.38 12.93
CA LEU A 43 -1.18 9.05 12.34
C LEU A 43 -1.88 7.96 13.15
N LYS A 44 -1.81 8.03 14.49
CA LYS A 44 -2.49 7.08 15.37
C LYS A 44 -4.01 7.13 15.21
N GLU A 45 -4.59 8.32 15.14
CA GLU A 45 -6.03 8.51 14.91
C GLU A 45 -6.45 7.93 13.55
N LEU A 46 -5.70 8.22 12.50
CA LEU A 46 -5.96 7.69 11.16
C LEU A 46 -5.90 6.16 11.14
N VAL A 47 -4.87 5.55 11.73
CA VAL A 47 -4.74 4.08 11.80
C VAL A 47 -5.89 3.47 12.59
N THR A 48 -6.25 4.06 13.73
CA THR A 48 -7.38 3.61 14.56
C THR A 48 -8.69 3.62 13.76
N GLU A 49 -8.94 4.68 12.99
CA GLU A 49 -10.14 4.77 12.15
C GLU A 49 -10.11 3.78 10.99
N LEU A 50 -8.97 3.58 10.33
CA LEU A 50 -8.81 2.58 9.27
C LEU A 50 -9.10 1.16 9.78
N GLU A 51 -8.60 0.81 10.97
CA GLU A 51 -8.88 -0.47 11.63
C GLU A 51 -10.37 -0.60 11.99
N ARG A 52 -10.98 0.47 12.52
CA ARG A 52 -12.40 0.49 12.91
C ARG A 52 -13.34 0.28 11.71
N VAL A 53 -13.02 0.86 10.56
CA VAL A 53 -13.86 0.79 9.34
C VAL A 53 -13.47 -0.35 8.41
N GLN A 54 -12.47 -1.16 8.76
CA GLN A 54 -12.03 -2.27 7.94
C GLN A 54 -13.18 -3.24 7.64
N GLN A 55 -13.27 -3.67 6.38
CA GLN A 55 -14.27 -4.65 5.93
C GLN A 55 -13.59 -5.90 5.39
N ASP A 56 -14.22 -7.05 5.61
CA ASP A 56 -13.77 -8.32 5.03
C ASP A 56 -14.40 -8.51 3.65
N VAL A 57 -13.55 -8.76 2.65
CA VAL A 57 -13.96 -9.10 1.29
C VAL A 57 -13.43 -10.49 0.97
N VAL A 58 -14.34 -11.44 0.76
CA VAL A 58 -13.98 -12.81 0.36
C VAL A 58 -13.85 -12.85 -1.15
N ALA A 59 -12.62 -13.06 -1.62
CA ALA A 59 -12.35 -13.35 -3.03
C ALA A 59 -12.32 -14.86 -3.24
N ASP A 60 -13.46 -15.41 -3.66
CA ASP A 60 -13.64 -16.81 -4.03
C ASP A 60 -13.05 -17.11 -5.41
N ALA A 61 -12.97 -18.39 -5.77
CA ALA A 61 -12.53 -18.81 -7.10
C ALA A 61 -13.37 -18.12 -8.20
N GLY A 62 -12.70 -17.49 -9.16
CA GLY A 62 -13.34 -16.71 -10.23
C GLY A 62 -13.64 -15.25 -9.88
N THR A 63 -13.39 -14.81 -8.64
CA THR A 63 -13.56 -13.41 -8.24
C THR A 63 -12.37 -12.56 -8.68
N LEU A 64 -12.65 -11.43 -9.33
CA LEU A 64 -11.68 -10.36 -9.57
C LEU A 64 -11.88 -9.24 -8.56
N LEU A 65 -10.86 -8.98 -7.75
CA LEU A 65 -10.80 -7.82 -6.87
C LEU A 65 -9.91 -6.73 -7.49
N VAL A 66 -10.47 -5.54 -7.71
CA VAL A 66 -9.73 -4.35 -8.15
C VAL A 66 -9.62 -3.39 -6.97
N VAL A 67 -8.40 -3.06 -6.58
CA VAL A 67 -8.11 -2.15 -5.46
C VAL A 67 -7.49 -0.88 -6.02
N ASP A 68 -8.13 0.26 -5.75
CA ASP A 68 -7.49 1.56 -5.97
C ASP A 68 -6.50 1.81 -4.83
N ASN A 69 -5.20 1.62 -5.13
CA ASN A 69 -4.12 1.74 -4.14
C ASN A 69 -3.92 3.19 -3.63
N TYR A 70 -4.61 4.18 -4.20
CA TYR A 70 -4.59 5.55 -3.69
C TYR A 70 -5.78 5.84 -2.76
N LEU A 71 -6.75 4.94 -2.65
CA LEU A 71 -7.96 5.15 -1.84
C LEU A 71 -8.19 4.06 -0.79
N ALA A 72 -7.56 2.89 -0.93
CA ALA A 72 -7.76 1.77 -0.03
C ALA A 72 -6.45 1.17 0.48
N VAL A 73 -6.44 0.86 1.77
CA VAL A 73 -5.49 -0.10 2.36
C VAL A 73 -6.07 -1.50 2.26
N HIS A 74 -5.21 -2.52 2.13
CA HIS A 74 -5.66 -3.90 2.06
C HIS A 74 -4.72 -4.81 2.86
N GLY A 75 -5.32 -5.77 3.57
CA GLY A 75 -4.62 -6.79 4.32
C GLY A 75 -5.27 -8.17 4.09
N ARG A 76 -4.84 -9.15 4.87
CA ARG A 76 -5.44 -10.49 4.84
C ARG A 76 -5.53 -11.03 6.26
N ARG A 77 -6.66 -11.66 6.58
CA ARG A 77 -6.82 -12.40 7.84
C ARG A 77 -5.79 -13.54 7.94
N ALA A 78 -5.42 -13.88 9.16
CA ALA A 78 -4.66 -15.09 9.44
C ALA A 78 -5.50 -16.32 9.05
N PHE A 79 -4.85 -17.37 8.56
CA PHE A 79 -5.48 -18.64 8.25
C PHE A 79 -4.47 -19.78 8.43
N THR A 80 -4.97 -20.99 8.64
CA THR A 80 -4.15 -22.20 8.70
C THR A 80 -4.07 -22.82 7.31
N ALA A 81 -2.88 -22.83 6.73
CA ALA A 81 -2.61 -23.52 5.47
C ALA A 81 -2.62 -25.04 5.67
N ARG A 82 -3.08 -25.78 4.65
CA ARG A 82 -3.14 -27.24 4.64
C ARG A 82 -1.89 -27.87 4.06
N TYR A 83 -1.21 -27.19 3.14
CA TYR A 83 -0.03 -27.67 2.43
C TYR A 83 -0.24 -29.00 1.70
N ASP A 84 -1.47 -29.28 1.25
CA ASP A 84 -1.87 -30.51 0.56
C ASP A 84 -2.20 -30.29 -0.94
N GLY A 85 -1.88 -29.09 -1.45
CA GLY A 85 -2.20 -28.69 -2.82
C GLY A 85 -3.59 -28.09 -3.01
N THR A 86 -4.38 -27.95 -1.94
CA THR A 86 -5.75 -27.38 -1.99
C THR A 86 -5.88 -25.98 -1.39
N ASP A 87 -4.76 -25.35 -1.01
CA ASP A 87 -4.75 -24.05 -0.37
C ASP A 87 -5.30 -22.93 -1.25
N ARG A 88 -5.77 -21.85 -0.59
CA ARG A 88 -6.23 -20.63 -1.25
C ARG A 88 -5.12 -20.05 -2.13
N TRP A 89 -5.41 -19.94 -3.43
CA TRP A 89 -4.48 -19.39 -4.41
C TRP A 89 -5.08 -18.15 -5.10
N LEU A 90 -4.27 -17.10 -5.22
CA LEU A 90 -4.62 -15.87 -5.92
C LEU A 90 -3.54 -15.53 -6.96
N GLN A 91 -3.96 -14.91 -8.05
CA GLN A 91 -3.06 -14.22 -8.98
C GLN A 91 -3.12 -12.70 -8.70
N LYS A 92 -1.97 -12.02 -8.75
CA LYS A 92 -1.87 -10.57 -8.53
C LYS A 92 -1.21 -9.91 -9.73
N SER A 93 -1.80 -8.81 -10.19
CA SER A 93 -1.18 -7.87 -11.14
C SER A 93 -1.21 -6.47 -10.54
N VAL A 94 -0.16 -5.68 -10.81
CA VAL A 94 -0.07 -4.28 -10.39
C VAL A 94 -0.12 -3.38 -11.63
N ILE A 95 -0.87 -2.29 -11.55
CA ILE A 95 -1.13 -1.41 -12.68
C ILE A 95 -0.67 0.01 -12.34
N THR A 96 -0.02 0.67 -13.30
CA THR A 96 0.28 2.11 -13.23
C THR A 96 -0.49 2.85 -14.30
N ARG A 97 -0.98 4.05 -13.96
CA ARG A 97 -1.64 4.96 -14.91
C ARG A 97 -0.65 5.59 -15.89
N ASP A 98 0.62 5.73 -15.48
CA ASP A 98 1.68 6.28 -16.31
C ASP A 98 3.02 5.57 -16.03
N LEU A 99 3.44 4.72 -16.97
CA LEU A 99 4.70 3.99 -16.90
C LEU A 99 5.93 4.88 -17.16
N ARG A 100 5.75 6.06 -17.76
CA ARG A 100 6.87 6.97 -18.05
C ARG A 100 7.43 7.59 -16.77
N ARG A 101 6.60 7.77 -15.72
CA ARG A 101 7.05 8.26 -14.40
C ARG A 101 8.13 7.40 -13.77
N SER A 102 8.19 6.10 -14.06
CA SER A 102 9.22 5.20 -13.54
C SER A 102 10.45 5.06 -14.46
N ARG A 103 10.60 5.88 -15.52
CA ARG A 103 11.66 5.71 -16.53
C ARG A 103 13.07 5.63 -15.93
N ALA A 104 13.37 6.41 -14.90
CA ALA A 104 14.69 6.42 -14.25
C ALA A 104 15.02 5.10 -13.52
N ALA A 105 14.00 4.31 -13.16
CA ALA A 105 14.13 3.05 -12.45
C ALA A 105 13.87 1.83 -13.35
N ARG A 106 14.08 1.96 -14.67
CA ARG A 106 13.87 0.89 -15.66
C ARG A 106 15.05 0.81 -16.62
N ASP A 107 15.41 -0.39 -17.03
CA ASP A 107 16.55 -0.63 -17.93
C ASP A 107 16.35 0.00 -19.32
N SER A 108 15.12 0.04 -19.81
CA SER A 108 14.79 0.61 -21.12
C SER A 108 13.44 1.29 -21.12
N ALA A 109 13.19 2.14 -22.13
CA ALA A 109 11.91 2.81 -22.28
C ALA A 109 10.73 1.82 -22.46
N ALA A 110 10.96 0.69 -23.12
CA ALA A 110 9.96 -0.36 -23.37
C ALA A 110 9.83 -1.38 -22.22
N GLY A 111 10.82 -1.45 -21.32
CA GLY A 111 10.80 -2.35 -20.17
C GLY A 111 9.64 -2.06 -19.21
N ARG A 112 9.04 -3.12 -18.67
CA ARG A 112 7.90 -3.04 -17.72
C ARG A 112 8.28 -3.43 -16.29
N ILE A 113 9.53 -3.82 -16.07
CA ILE A 113 10.08 -4.15 -14.76
C ILE A 113 10.79 -2.92 -14.22
N VAL A 114 10.45 -2.55 -12.98
CA VAL A 114 11.15 -1.52 -12.20
C VAL A 114 12.23 -2.23 -11.39
N VAL A 115 13.47 -1.77 -11.53
CA VAL A 115 14.68 -2.36 -10.91
C VAL A 115 15.24 -1.46 -9.81
#